data_AF-A0A953P074-F1
#
_entry.id   AF-A0A953P074-F1
#
_cell.length_a   1.000
_cell.length_b   1.000
_cell.length_c   1.000
_cell.angle_alpha   90.00
_cell.angle_beta   90.00
_cell.angle_gamma   90.00
#
_symmetry.space_group_name_H-M   'P 1'
#
loop_
_entity.id
_entity.type
_entity.pdbx_description
1 polymer ?
#
loop_
_entity_poly.entity_id
_entity_poly.type
_entity_poly.pdbx_seq_one_letter_code
_entity_poly.pdbx_strand_id
1 'polypeptide(L)'
;MNLQISSQNGYAAEARQAELDNIELHISHENTNIEQIEALIAQLKQRQEAAKELLDVAQGALDKPLRQGMPADFYVAPTRDKRTAEKVLTECAEKIASAQEALQGVKARLAQWQGFKKEFSEDSLRAKRMLEGLRRRVLGR
;
A
#
# COMPACT_ATOMS: atom_id res chain seq x y z
N MET A 1 -17.70 48.54 15.18
CA MET A 1 -18.17 47.30 15.83
C MET A 1 -17.06 46.28 15.75
N ASN A 2 -16.41 45.94 16.87
CA ASN A 2 -15.44 44.85 16.92
C ASN A 2 -16.21 43.53 17.01
N LEU A 3 -16.10 42.69 15.99
CA LEU A 3 -16.55 41.30 16.04
C LEU A 3 -15.58 40.53 16.95
N GLN A 4 -15.78 40.62 18.27
CA GLN A 4 -15.22 39.64 19.19
C GLN A 4 -15.84 38.29 18.84
N ILE A 5 -15.09 37.45 18.14
CA ILE A 5 -15.40 36.03 18.00
C ILE A 5 -15.42 35.50 19.44
N SER A 6 -16.58 35.04 19.92
CA SER A 6 -16.68 34.44 21.25
C SER A 6 -15.70 33.27 21.35
N SER A 7 -15.01 33.13 22.48
CA SER A 7 -13.99 32.09 22.69
C SER A 7 -14.49 30.68 22.32
N GLN A 8 -15.78 30.40 22.53
CA GLN A 8 -16.45 29.15 22.16
C GLN A 8 -16.43 28.82 20.66
N ASN A 9 -16.41 29.81 19.77
CA ASN A 9 -16.35 29.59 18.32
C ASN A 9 -14.91 29.30 17.83
N GLY A 10 -13.90 29.83 18.53
CA GLY A 10 -12.49 29.51 18.26
C GLY A 10 -12.17 28.06 18.57
N TYR A 11 -12.57 27.58 19.76
CA TYR A 11 -12.37 26.19 20.18
C TYR A 11 -13.07 25.17 19.26
N ALA A 12 -14.27 25.50 18.75
CA ALA A 12 -14.98 24.63 17.82
C ALA A 12 -14.31 24.53 16.44
N ALA A 13 -13.63 25.59 15.98
CA ALA A 13 -12.87 25.58 14.73
C ALA A 13 -11.55 24.81 14.89
N GLU A 14 -10.85 24.98 16.02
CA GLU A 14 -9.62 24.24 16.35
C GLU A 14 -9.87 22.74 16.50
N ALA A 15 -10.94 22.35 17.19
CA ALA A 15 -11.32 20.94 17.32
C ALA A 15 -11.60 20.28 15.95
N ARG A 16 -12.29 20.99 15.05
CA ARG A 16 -12.53 20.52 13.67
C ARG A 16 -11.25 20.41 12.85
N GLN A 17 -10.33 21.35 12.99
CA GLN A 17 -9.05 21.29 12.27
C GLN A 17 -8.22 20.09 12.75
N ALA A 18 -8.16 19.85 14.07
CA ALA A 18 -7.47 18.70 14.63
C ALA A 18 -8.03 17.35 14.15
N GLU A 19 -9.35 17.25 13.98
CA GLU A 19 -10.00 16.06 13.40
C GLU A 19 -9.60 15.85 11.93
N LEU A 20 -9.59 16.92 11.12
CA LEU A 20 -9.14 16.84 9.73
C LEU A 20 -7.66 16.44 9.63
N ASP A 21 -6.80 17.05 10.45
CA ASP A 21 -5.37 16.75 10.49
C ASP A 21 -5.13 15.28 10.84
N ASN A 22 -5.92 14.72 11.77
CA ASN A 22 -5.84 13.31 12.13
C ASN A 22 -6.27 12.39 10.97
N ILE A 23 -7.35 12.72 10.26
CA ILE A 23 -7.78 11.99 9.05
C ILE A 23 -6.68 12.04 7.98
N GLU A 24 -6.08 13.20 7.76
CA GLU A 24 -4.99 13.36 6.78
C GLU A 24 -3.74 12.59 7.17
N LEU A 25 -3.41 12.53 8.46
CA LEU A 25 -2.31 11.71 8.98
C LEU A 25 -2.54 10.22 8.70
N HIS A 26 -3.75 9.72 8.94
CA HIS A 26 -4.11 8.33 8.63
C HIS A 26 -4.03 8.03 7.12
N ILE A 27 -4.53 8.94 6.28
CA ILE A 27 -4.41 8.82 4.81
C ILE A 27 -2.93 8.76 4.40
N SER A 28 -2.11 9.67 4.93
CA SER A 28 -0.67 9.69 4.64
C SER A 28 0.00 8.38 5.05
N HIS A 29 -0.34 7.86 6.23
CA HIS A 29 0.23 6.60 6.72
C HIS A 29 -0.15 5.41 5.83
N GLU A 30 -1.42 5.30 5.43
CA GLU A 30 -1.85 4.20 4.55
C GLU A 30 -1.25 4.31 3.14
N ASN A 31 -1.03 5.53 2.61
CA ASN A 31 -0.28 5.71 1.36
C ASN A 31 1.17 5.20 1.49
N THR A 32 1.86 5.54 2.58
CA THR A 32 3.21 5.02 2.86
C THR A 32 3.21 3.48 2.93
N ASN A 33 2.19 2.88 3.58
CA ASN A 33 2.05 1.43 3.64
C ASN A 33 1.87 0.80 2.25
N ILE A 34 1.08 1.43 1.37
CA ILE A 34 0.92 0.99 -0.02
C ILE A 34 2.27 0.99 -0.74
N GLU A 35 3.01 2.10 -0.67
CA GLU A 35 4.31 2.23 -1.33
C GLU A 35 5.31 1.17 -0.86
N GLN A 36 5.37 0.92 0.46
CA GLN A 36 6.24 -0.10 1.04
C GLN A 36 5.87 -1.52 0.57
N ILE A 37 4.58 -1.85 0.54
CA ILE A 37 4.12 -3.18 0.10
C ILE A 37 4.35 -3.36 -1.40
N GLU A 38 4.09 -2.33 -2.21
CA GLU A 38 4.32 -2.39 -3.66
C GLU A 38 5.83 -2.53 -3.97
N ALA A 39 6.70 -1.85 -3.22
CA ALA A 39 8.15 -2.04 -3.31
C ALA A 39 8.58 -3.46 -2.93
N LEU A 40 8.03 -4.02 -1.85
CA LEU A 40 8.29 -5.41 -1.45
C LEU A 40 7.87 -6.40 -2.54
N ILE A 41 6.68 -6.23 -3.13
CA ILE A 41 6.20 -7.08 -4.23
C ILE A 41 7.14 -6.98 -5.43
N ALA A 42 7.61 -5.79 -5.78
CA ALA A 42 8.57 -5.61 -6.88
C ALA A 42 9.89 -6.35 -6.62
N GLN A 43 10.45 -6.26 -5.41
CA GLN A 43 11.65 -7.00 -5.02
C GLN A 43 11.46 -8.51 -5.08
N LEU A 44 10.31 -9.01 -4.59
CA LEU A 44 9.99 -10.44 -4.64
C LEU A 44 9.85 -10.94 -6.09
N LYS A 45 9.25 -10.15 -6.98
CA LYS A 45 9.16 -10.47 -8.41
C LYS A 45 10.54 -10.52 -9.08
N GLN A 46 11.43 -9.57 -8.77
CA GLN A 46 12.79 -9.59 -9.28
C GLN A 46 13.54 -10.85 -8.82
N ARG A 47 13.40 -11.22 -7.54
CA ARG A 47 13.98 -12.45 -7.00
C ARG A 47 13.38 -13.71 -7.63
N GLN A 48 12.07 -13.69 -7.90
CA GLN A 48 11.39 -14.78 -8.60
C GLN A 48 11.94 -14.94 -10.02
N GLU A 49 12.18 -13.85 -10.74
CA GLU A 49 12.74 -13.92 -12.10
C GLU A 49 14.17 -14.48 -12.10
N ALA A 50 15.04 -14.02 -11.21
CA ALA A 50 16.38 -14.59 -11.04
C ALA A 50 16.35 -16.10 -10.71
N ALA A 51 15.36 -16.55 -9.94
CA ALA A 51 15.17 -17.96 -9.64
C ALA A 51 14.70 -18.76 -10.87
N LYS A 52 13.87 -18.18 -11.77
CA LYS A 52 13.52 -18.83 -13.04
C LYS A 52 14.72 -18.98 -13.94
N GLU A 53 15.53 -17.94 -14.08
CA GLU A 53 16.76 -18.00 -14.88
C GLU A 53 17.71 -19.11 -14.36
N LEU A 54 17.88 -19.20 -13.03
CA LEU A 54 18.66 -20.27 -12.41
C LEU A 54 18.08 -21.66 -12.71
N LEU A 55 16.75 -21.80 -12.62
CA LEU A 55 16.06 -23.06 -12.92
C LEU A 55 16.28 -23.48 -14.37
N ASP A 56 16.14 -22.55 -15.32
CA ASP A 56 16.32 -22.80 -16.75
C ASP A 56 17.75 -23.23 -17.06
N VAL A 57 18.76 -22.56 -16.47
CA VAL A 57 20.17 -22.94 -16.61
C VAL A 57 20.45 -24.32 -16.02
N ALA A 58 19.93 -24.60 -14.81
CA ALA A 58 20.10 -25.87 -14.14
C ALA A 58 19.44 -27.02 -14.92
N GLN A 59 18.23 -26.82 -15.42
CA GLN A 59 17.51 -27.79 -16.23
C GLN A 59 18.22 -28.04 -17.56
N GLY A 60 18.65 -26.98 -18.26
CA GLY A 60 19.42 -27.10 -19.50
C GLY A 60 20.78 -27.78 -19.31
N ALA A 61 21.37 -27.75 -18.11
CA ALA A 61 22.56 -28.53 -17.79
C ALA A 61 22.24 -30.02 -17.55
N LEU A 62 21.12 -30.32 -16.88
CA LEU A 62 20.67 -31.68 -16.59
C LEU A 62 20.19 -32.43 -17.85
N ASP A 63 19.62 -31.72 -18.82
CA ASP A 63 19.11 -32.31 -20.06
C ASP A 63 20.22 -32.69 -21.06
N LYS A 64 21.46 -32.24 -20.83
CA LYS A 64 22.59 -32.59 -21.70
C LYS A 64 22.97 -34.06 -21.53
N PRO A 65 23.14 -34.82 -22.63
CA PRO A 65 23.52 -36.22 -22.55
C PRO A 65 24.92 -36.38 -21.94
N LEU A 66 25.09 -37.42 -21.12
CA LEU A 66 26.37 -37.83 -20.54
C LEU A 66 27.41 -38.07 -21.65
N ARG A 67 28.50 -37.31 -21.64
CA ARG A 67 29.65 -37.54 -22.51
C ARG A 67 30.65 -38.46 -21.83
N GLN A 68 31.31 -39.32 -22.60
CA GLN A 68 32.43 -40.14 -22.09
C GLN A 68 33.51 -39.22 -21.47
N GLY A 69 33.93 -39.55 -20.25
CA GLY A 69 34.94 -38.77 -19.50
C GLY A 69 34.40 -37.72 -18.53
N MET A 70 33.07 -37.59 -18.36
CA MET A 70 32.52 -36.68 -17.34
C MET A 70 32.76 -37.18 -15.91
N PRO A 71 33.09 -36.30 -14.95
CA PRO A 71 33.21 -36.65 -13.54
C PRO A 71 31.90 -37.18 -12.98
N ALA A 72 31.96 -38.07 -11.98
CA ALA A 72 30.79 -38.60 -11.28
C ALA A 72 29.90 -37.48 -10.68
N ASP A 73 30.50 -36.33 -10.33
CA ASP A 73 29.81 -35.21 -9.69
C ASP A 73 29.22 -34.18 -10.68
N PHE A 74 29.28 -34.44 -11.99
CA PHE A 74 28.93 -33.47 -13.04
C PHE A 74 27.52 -32.85 -12.86
N TYR A 75 26.54 -33.63 -12.38
CA TYR A 75 25.17 -33.16 -12.17
C TYR A 75 24.85 -32.76 -10.71
N VAL A 76 25.79 -32.88 -9.78
CA VAL A 76 25.53 -32.56 -8.36
C VAL A 76 25.18 -31.08 -8.19
N ALA A 77 25.98 -30.19 -8.79
CA ALA A 77 25.74 -28.75 -8.75
C ALA A 77 24.42 -28.35 -9.45
N PRO A 78 24.15 -28.75 -10.73
CA PRO A 78 22.87 -28.48 -11.38
C PRO A 78 21.64 -29.00 -10.61
N THR A 79 21.74 -30.18 -9.99
CA THR A 79 20.62 -30.74 -9.19
C THR A 79 20.36 -29.89 -7.95
N ARG A 80 21.42 -29.41 -7.28
CA ARG A 80 21.31 -28.50 -6.14
C ARG A 80 20.73 -27.15 -6.55
N ASP A 81 21.18 -26.59 -7.67
CA ASP A 81 20.73 -25.30 -8.18
C ASP A 81 19.25 -25.36 -8.58
N LYS A 82 18.83 -26.43 -9.26
CA LYS A 82 17.41 -26.70 -9.56
C LYS A 82 16.55 -26.71 -8.29
N ARG A 83 16.92 -27.49 -7.27
CA ARG A 83 16.17 -27.54 -5.99
C ARG A 83 16.13 -26.19 -5.29
N THR A 84 17.23 -25.44 -5.34
CA THR A 84 17.32 -24.11 -4.75
C THR A 84 16.39 -23.14 -5.47
N ALA A 85 16.41 -23.14 -6.80
CA ALA A 85 15.54 -22.32 -7.62
C ALA A 85 14.06 -22.63 -7.38
N GLU A 86 13.65 -23.90 -7.43
CA GLU A 86 12.28 -24.34 -7.15
C GLU A 86 11.80 -23.87 -5.77
N LYS A 87 12.64 -24.02 -4.73
CA LYS A 87 12.33 -23.56 -3.38
C LYS A 87 12.11 -22.04 -3.35
N VAL A 88 13.01 -21.27 -3.98
CA VAL A 88 12.90 -19.80 -4.02
C VAL A 88 11.66 -19.36 -4.78
N LEU A 89 11.30 -20.04 -5.88
CA LEU A 89 10.09 -19.74 -6.65
C LEU A 89 8.83 -19.92 -5.81
N THR A 90 8.71 -21.03 -5.09
CA THR A 90 7.58 -21.29 -4.17
C THR A 90 7.52 -20.24 -3.06
N GLU A 91 8.64 -19.97 -2.38
CA GLU A 91 8.70 -18.96 -1.33
C GLU A 91 8.33 -17.55 -1.84
N CYS A 92 8.78 -17.18 -3.04
CA CYS A 92 8.43 -15.88 -3.63
C CYS A 92 6.94 -15.82 -3.99
N ALA A 93 6.37 -16.90 -4.55
CA ALA A 93 4.95 -16.94 -4.89
C ALA A 93 4.05 -16.77 -3.65
N GLU A 94 4.34 -17.50 -2.58
CA GLU A 94 3.61 -17.39 -1.31
C GLU A 94 3.69 -15.98 -0.71
N LYS A 95 4.90 -15.41 -0.68
CA LYS A 95 5.12 -14.05 -0.14
C LYS A 95 4.46 -12.97 -0.99
N ILE A 96 4.48 -13.11 -2.32
CA ILE A 96 3.79 -12.17 -3.21
C ILE A 96 2.28 -12.24 -2.98
N ALA A 97 1.70 -13.44 -2.87
CA ALA A 97 0.27 -13.61 -2.60
C ALA A 97 -0.12 -12.96 -1.27
N SER A 98 0.64 -13.22 -0.20
CA SER A 98 0.40 -12.61 1.11
C SER A 98 0.55 -11.08 1.08
N ALA A 99 1.57 -10.56 0.41
CA ALA A 99 1.75 -9.12 0.25
C ALA A 99 0.63 -8.47 -0.56
N GLN A 100 0.10 -9.16 -1.58
CA GLN A 100 -1.06 -8.69 -2.36
C GLN A 100 -2.34 -8.65 -1.51
N GLU A 101 -2.58 -9.65 -0.67
CA GLU A 101 -3.71 -9.64 0.27
C GLU A 101 -3.60 -8.46 1.26
N ALA A 102 -2.41 -8.25 1.84
CA ALA A 102 -2.14 -7.10 2.70
C ALA A 102 -2.38 -5.77 1.97
N LEU A 103 -1.95 -5.66 0.71
CA LEU A 103 -2.16 -4.48 -0.13
C LEU A 103 -3.65 -4.18 -0.33
N GLN A 104 -4.49 -5.19 -0.57
CA GLN A 104 -5.94 -5.00 -0.69
C GLN A 104 -6.54 -4.50 0.63
N GLY A 105 -6.10 -5.06 1.77
CA GLY A 105 -6.53 -4.60 3.09
C GLY A 105 -6.16 -3.14 3.36
N VAL A 106 -4.94 -2.72 3.02
CA VAL A 106 -4.49 -1.33 3.13
C VAL A 106 -5.28 -0.40 2.20
N LYS A 107 -5.50 -0.79 0.94
CA LYS A 107 -6.29 0.00 -0.03
C LYS A 107 -7.73 0.18 0.44
N ALA A 108 -8.34 -0.85 1.05
CA ALA A 108 -9.66 -0.74 1.64
C ALA A 108 -9.71 0.26 2.80
N ARG A 109 -8.72 0.23 3.71
CA ARG A 109 -8.63 1.22 4.80
C ARG A 109 -8.38 2.63 4.29
N LEU A 110 -7.52 2.81 3.28
CA LEU A 110 -7.32 4.11 2.63
C LEU A 110 -8.64 4.66 2.06
N ALA A 111 -9.40 3.81 1.36
CA ALA A 111 -10.70 4.21 0.82
C ALA A 111 -11.69 4.62 1.93
N GLN A 112 -11.68 3.92 3.07
CA GLN A 112 -12.48 4.28 4.24
C GLN A 112 -12.10 5.67 4.78
N TRP A 113 -10.80 5.95 4.98
CA TRP A 113 -10.34 7.26 5.45
C TRP A 113 -10.63 8.39 4.46
N GLN A 114 -10.51 8.13 3.16
CA GLN A 114 -10.92 9.07 2.12
C GLN A 114 -12.43 9.34 2.15
N GLY A 115 -13.24 8.32 2.47
CA GLY A 115 -14.67 8.46 2.74
C GLY A 115 -14.94 9.43 3.89
N PHE A 116 -14.29 9.21 5.04
CA PHE A 116 -14.41 10.11 6.20
C PHE A 116 -14.00 11.55 5.90
N LYS A 117 -12.90 11.75 5.16
CA LYS A 117 -12.48 13.09 4.72
C LYS A 117 -13.56 13.79 3.88
N LYS A 118 -14.22 13.04 2.99
CA LYS A 118 -15.28 13.57 2.12
C LYS A 118 -16.52 13.95 2.94
N GLU A 119 -16.97 13.06 3.83
CA GLU A 119 -18.11 13.32 4.73
C GLU A 119 -17.85 14.57 5.60
N PHE A 120 -16.67 14.66 6.20
CA PHE A 120 -16.25 15.81 7.00
C PHE A 120 -16.28 17.13 6.20
N SER A 121 -15.83 17.07 4.94
CA SER A 121 -15.83 18.22 4.03
C SER A 121 -17.26 18.65 3.66
N GLU A 122 -18.15 17.69 3.40
CA GLU A 122 -19.56 17.95 3.10
C GLU A 122 -20.30 18.56 4.30
N ASP A 123 -20.07 18.06 5.50
CA ASP A 123 -20.67 18.59 6.73
C ASP A 123 -20.20 20.01 7.02
N SER A 124 -18.92 20.30 6.81
CA SER A 124 -18.38 21.65 6.90
C SER A 124 -19.03 22.61 5.89
N LEU A 125 -19.25 22.15 4.65
CA LEU A 125 -19.94 22.91 3.62
C LEU A 125 -21.43 23.14 3.95
N ARG A 126 -22.13 22.13 4.48
CA ARG A 126 -23.54 22.25 4.94
C ARG A 126 -23.67 23.26 6.08
N ALA A 127 -22.79 23.19 7.08
CA ALA A 127 -22.77 24.12 8.21
C ALA A 127 -22.56 25.57 7.75
N LYS A 128 -21.61 25.80 6.81
CA LYS A 128 -21.39 27.12 6.22
C LYS A 128 -22.63 27.66 5.51
N ARG A 129 -23.29 26.83 4.68
CA ARG A 129 -24.53 27.23 3.97
C ARG A 129 -25.66 27.58 4.94
N MET A 130 -25.83 26.83 6.04
CA MET A 130 -26.82 27.14 7.07
C MET A 130 -26.56 28.49 7.74
N LEU A 131 -25.31 28.78 8.11
CA LEU A 131 -24.91 30.06 8.70
C LEU A 131 -25.14 31.23 7.74
N GLU A 132 -24.80 31.07 6.46
CA GLU A 132 -25.07 32.09 5.44
C GLU A 132 -26.58 32.34 5.25
N GLY A 133 -27.40 31.29 5.27
CA GLY A 133 -28.87 31.39 5.20
C GLY A 133 -29.49 32.05 6.43
N LEU A 134 -28.94 31.81 7.63
CA LEU A 134 -29.32 32.52 8.85
C LEU A 134 -28.92 34.00 8.78
N ARG A 135 -27.69 34.31 8.35
CA ARG A 135 -27.19 35.69 8.20
C ARG A 135 -28.05 36.51 7.22
N ARG A 136 -28.45 35.93 6.08
CA ARG A 136 -29.33 36.61 5.12
C ARG A 136 -30.70 36.93 5.72
N ARG A 137 -31.25 36.05 6.56
CA ARG A 137 -32.54 36.29 7.25
C ARG A 137 -32.46 37.36 8.33
N VAL A 138 -31.30 37.48 9.01
CA VAL A 138 -31.09 38.48 10.06
C VAL A 138 -30.78 39.86 9.49
N LEU A 139 -30.01 39.96 8.39
CA LEU A 139 -29.64 41.24 7.76
C LEU A 139 -30.61 41.72 6.68
N GLY A 140 -31.55 40.88 6.25
CA GLY A 140 -32.63 41.24 5.31
C GLY A 140 -33.90 41.75 6.00
N ARG A 141 -33.85 41.98 7.31
CA ARG A 141 -34.83 42.73 8.11
C ARG A 141 -34.16 44.00 8.63
#